data_AF-A0A533U8D7-F1
#
_entry.id   AF-A0A533U8D7-F1
#
_cell.length_a   1.000
_cell.length_b   1.000
_cell.length_c   1.000
_cell.angle_alpha   90.00
_cell.angle_beta   90.00
_cell.angle_gamma   90.00
#
_symmetry.space_group_name_H-M   'P 1'
#
loop_
_entity.id
_entity.type
_entity.pdbx_description
1 polymer ?
#
loop_
_entity_poly.entity_id
_entity_poly.type
_entity_poly.pdbx_seq_one_letter_code
_entity_poly.pdbx_strand_id
1 'polypeptide(L)'
;MTLEELRKKALFQNTIDTWIMLCEETKADWYSSENYKKFIAHLTKSGLKMQKFPLCIKESGGMYQRGKDKTQFAETLAQDTDPNAAAYTIKLNDEIIKIIRQFNPTALA
;
A
#
# COMPACT_ATOMS: atom_id res chain seq x y z
N MET A 1 11.86 5.35 -3.92
CA MET A 1 11.15 6.47 -4.59
C MET A 1 10.20 7.10 -3.55
N THR A 2 9.68 8.34 -3.69
CA THR A 2 8.84 8.97 -2.63
C THR A 2 7.35 8.96 -2.98
N LEU A 3 6.47 9.15 -1.99
CA LEU A 3 5.02 9.28 -2.21
C LEU A 3 4.67 10.45 -3.15
N GLU A 4 5.48 11.51 -3.14
CA GLU A 4 5.29 12.68 -4.00
C GLU A 4 5.63 12.37 -5.46
N GLU A 5 6.67 11.57 -5.70
CA GLU A 5 7.02 11.08 -7.04
C GLU A 5 5.95 10.10 -7.54
N LEU A 6 5.38 9.27 -6.66
CA LEU A 6 4.26 8.38 -6.99
C LEU A 6 3.02 9.18 -7.42
N ARG A 7 2.66 10.23 -6.67
CA ARG A 7 1.54 11.14 -7.02
C ARG A 7 1.72 11.79 -8.39
N LYS A 8 2.94 12.19 -8.76
CA LYS A 8 3.21 12.82 -10.07
C LYS A 8 3.01 11.85 -11.24
N LYS A 9 3.18 10.54 -11.04
CA LYS A 9 2.96 9.53 -12.08
C LYS A 9 1.49 9.26 -12.32
N ALA A 10 0.71 9.11 -11.25
CA ALA A 10 -0.73 8.97 -11.34
C ALA A 10 -1.40 9.46 -10.05
N LEU A 11 -2.53 10.15 -10.23
CA LEU A 11 -3.32 10.71 -9.13
C LEU A 11 -4.04 9.60 -8.34
N PHE A 12 -4.43 8.53 -9.02
CA PHE A 12 -5.03 7.35 -8.41
C PHE A 12 -3.98 6.25 -8.36
N GLN A 13 -3.72 5.76 -7.16
CA GLN A 13 -2.76 4.69 -6.91
C GLN A 13 -3.46 3.54 -6.20
N ASN A 14 -2.95 2.33 -6.36
CA ASN A 14 -3.38 1.26 -5.47
C ASN A 14 -2.66 1.39 -4.11
N THR A 15 -3.31 0.88 -3.06
CA THR A 15 -2.79 0.96 -1.70
C THR A 15 -1.54 0.11 -1.50
N ILE A 16 -1.28 -0.90 -2.32
CA ILE A 16 -0.06 -1.73 -2.26
C ILE A 16 1.16 -0.92 -2.71
N ASP A 17 1.10 -0.25 -3.87
CA ASP A 17 2.17 0.65 -4.33
C ASP A 17 2.38 1.81 -3.36
N THR A 18 1.28 2.35 -2.82
CA THR A 18 1.34 3.42 -1.82
C THR A 18 2.06 2.94 -0.55
N TRP A 19 1.75 1.73 -0.07
CA TRP A 19 2.39 1.11 1.07
C TRP A 19 3.88 0.85 0.83
N ILE A 20 4.23 0.26 -0.32
CA ILE A 20 5.61 0.00 -0.71
C ILE A 20 6.41 1.31 -0.71
N MET A 21 5.87 2.37 -1.32
CA MET A 21 6.53 3.68 -1.35
C MET A 21 6.68 4.31 0.04
N LEU A 22 5.67 4.21 0.91
CA LEU A 22 5.76 4.67 2.29
C LEU A 22 6.89 3.93 3.02
N CYS A 23 6.92 2.61 2.93
CA CYS A 23 7.97 1.81 3.55
C CYS A 23 9.34 2.07 2.96
N GLU A 24 9.47 2.29 1.65
CA GLU A 24 10.74 2.70 1.04
C GLU A 24 11.21 4.06 1.58
N GLU A 25 10.30 5.03 1.70
CA GLU A 25 10.58 6.38 2.24
C GLU A 25 11.04 6.31 3.71
N THR A 26 10.42 5.44 4.51
CA THR A 26 10.72 5.27 5.95
C THR A 26 11.73 4.17 6.26
N LYS A 27 12.27 3.48 5.25
CA LYS A 27 13.13 2.28 5.40
C LYS A 27 12.49 1.14 6.22
N ALA A 28 11.18 0.97 6.14
CA ALA A 28 10.44 -0.11 6.79
C ALA A 28 10.30 -1.35 5.88
N ASP A 29 9.97 -2.48 6.49
CA ASP A 29 9.67 -3.71 5.75
C ASP A 29 8.23 -3.72 5.23
N TRP A 30 8.07 -3.61 3.91
CA TRP A 30 6.76 -3.64 3.27
C TRP A 30 6.18 -5.05 3.10
N TYR A 31 6.96 -6.12 3.30
CA TYR A 31 6.54 -7.50 3.02
C TYR A 31 5.66 -8.11 4.13
N SER A 32 5.49 -7.39 5.24
CA SER A 32 4.59 -7.78 6.32
C SER A 32 3.13 -7.49 5.96
N SER A 33 2.35 -8.55 5.70
CA SER A 33 0.91 -8.47 5.46
C SER A 33 0.16 -7.91 6.68
N GLU A 34 0.62 -8.18 7.90
CA GLU A 34 0.03 -7.63 9.12
C GLU A 34 0.20 -6.10 9.18
N ASN A 35 1.39 -5.58 8.87
CA ASN A 35 1.63 -4.15 8.88
C ASN A 35 0.85 -3.43 7.77
N TYR A 36 0.70 -4.07 6.61
CA TYR A 36 -0.18 -3.59 5.56
C TYR A 36 -1.65 -3.50 6.04
N LYS A 37 -2.17 -4.54 6.71
CA LYS A 37 -3.53 -4.49 7.27
C LYS A 37 -3.70 -3.34 8.26
N LYS A 38 -2.70 -3.10 9.14
CA LYS A 38 -2.70 -1.95 10.06
C LYS A 38 -2.70 -0.61 9.31
N PHE A 39 -1.96 -0.53 8.20
CA PHE A 39 -1.95 0.65 7.33
C PHE A 39 -3.34 0.90 6.70
N ILE A 40 -3.99 -0.13 6.14
CA ILE A 40 -5.35 0.01 5.59
C ILE A 40 -6.36 0.39 6.67
N ALA A 41 -6.24 -0.20 7.86
CA ALA A 41 -7.09 0.17 8.99
C ALA A 41 -6.89 1.65 9.40
N HIS A 42 -5.66 2.16 9.37
CA HIS A 42 -5.36 3.59 9.60
C HIS A 42 -6.05 4.47 8.56
N LEU A 43 -5.90 4.17 7.27
CA LEU A 43 -6.55 4.94 6.19
C LEU A 43 -8.07 4.94 6.31
N THR A 44 -8.66 3.78 6.64
CA THR A 44 -10.11 3.64 6.83
C THR A 44 -10.59 4.45 8.03
N LYS A 45 -9.84 4.42 9.15
CA LYS A 45 -10.15 5.20 10.37
C LYS A 45 -10.07 6.71 10.15
N SER A 46 -9.23 7.18 9.22
CA SER A 46 -9.15 8.58 8.83
C SER A 46 -10.35 9.05 7.98
N GLY A 47 -11.33 8.19 7.70
CA GLY A 47 -12.54 8.54 6.95
C GLY A 47 -12.32 8.63 5.43
N LEU A 48 -11.22 8.05 4.93
CA LEU A 48 -10.89 8.12 3.52
C LEU A 48 -11.82 7.26 2.67
N LYS A 49 -12.39 7.86 1.63
CA LYS A 49 -13.15 7.13 0.62
C LYS A 49 -12.18 6.36 -0.27
N MET A 50 -12.05 5.08 0.01
CA MET A 50 -11.26 4.13 -0.76
C MET A 50 -12.20 3.23 -1.58
N GLN A 51 -11.86 2.94 -2.83
CA GLN A 51 -12.63 2.01 -3.67
C GLN A 51 -11.89 0.69 -3.75
N LYS A 52 -12.56 -0.45 -3.55
CA LYS A 52 -11.92 -1.76 -3.69
C LYS A 52 -11.32 -1.89 -5.09
N PHE A 53 -10.03 -2.20 -5.14
CA PHE A 53 -9.33 -2.48 -6.37
C PHE A 53 -9.40 -3.99 -6.61
N PRO A 54 -10.02 -4.46 -7.71
CA PRO A 54 -10.03 -5.88 -8.01
C PRO A 54 -8.60 -6.32 -8.30
N LEU A 55 -8.00 -7.05 -7.36
CA LEU A 55 -6.73 -7.74 -7.57
C LEU A 55 -6.97 -8.84 -8.61
N CYS A 56 -6.84 -8.52 -9.90
CA CYS A 56 -6.71 -9.55 -10.91
C CYS A 56 -5.35 -10.23 -10.70
N ILE A 57 -5.36 -11.45 -10.16
CA ILE A 57 -4.22 -12.35 -10.03
C ILE A 57 -3.81 -12.81 -11.45
N LYS A 58 -3.37 -11.87 -12.27
CA LYS A 58 -2.82 -12.05 -13.62
C LYS A 58 -1.96 -10.84 -13.99
N GLU A 59 -1.27 -10.23 -13.02
CA GLU A 59 -0.19 -9.29 -13.32
C GLU A 59 1.07 -10.08 -13.70
N SER A 60 1.12 -10.54 -14.95
CA SER A 60 2.37 -10.95 -15.58
C SER A 60 3.27 -9.72 -15.74
N GLY A 61 4.09 -9.44 -14.72
CA GLY A 61 5.22 -8.51 -14.79
C GLY A 61 5.14 -7.37 -13.78
N GLY A 62 5.59 -7.60 -12.54
CA GLY A 62 5.61 -6.57 -11.50
C GLY A 62 6.90 -6.57 -10.69
N MET A 63 7.77 -5.59 -10.94
CA MET A 63 8.97 -5.18 -10.18
C MET A 63 9.58 -6.22 -9.21
N TYR A 64 10.68 -6.83 -9.64
CA TYR A 64 11.64 -7.52 -8.77
C TYR A 64 12.58 -6.48 -8.14
N GLN A 65 12.40 -6.17 -6.86
CA GLN A 65 13.40 -5.41 -6.10
C GLN A 65 13.83 -6.20 -4.85
N ARG A 66 15.15 -6.49 -4.77
CA ARG A 66 15.81 -7.09 -3.61
C ARG A 66 15.21 -8.44 -3.15
N GLY A 67 14.79 -9.29 -4.07
CA GLY A 67 14.28 -10.64 -3.76
C GLY A 67 12.88 -10.68 -3.15
N LYS A 68 12.17 -9.54 -3.10
CA LYS A 68 10.77 -9.47 -2.71
C LYS A 68 9.91 -9.30 -3.94
N ASP A 69 8.92 -10.16 -4.08
CA ASP A 69 8.03 -10.21 -5.23
C ASP A 69 6.70 -9.54 -4.87
N LYS A 70 6.39 -8.43 -5.53
CA LYS A 70 5.14 -7.68 -5.29
C LYS A 70 3.92 -8.55 -5.62
N THR A 71 4.02 -9.43 -6.62
CA THR A 71 2.95 -10.35 -7.00
C THR A 71 2.71 -11.35 -5.88
N GLN A 72 3.74 -11.98 -5.32
CA GLN A 72 3.61 -12.91 -4.20
C GLN A 72 3.02 -12.23 -2.95
N PHE A 73 3.42 -10.98 -2.68
CA PHE A 73 2.82 -10.20 -1.60
C PHE A 73 1.32 -9.94 -1.83
N ALA A 74 0.94 -9.53 -3.04
CA ALA A 74 -0.46 -9.33 -3.42
C ALA A 74 -1.26 -10.64 -3.36
N GLU A 75 -0.68 -11.78 -3.76
CA GLU A 75 -1.29 -13.10 -3.62
C GLU A 75 -1.51 -13.48 -2.17
N THR A 76 -0.52 -13.23 -1.30
CA THR A 76 -0.64 -13.47 0.15
C THR A 76 -1.80 -12.67 0.75
N LEU A 77 -1.94 -11.40 0.35
CA LEU A 77 -3.05 -10.54 0.76
C LEU A 77 -4.40 -11.02 0.20
N ALA A 78 -4.44 -11.51 -1.04
CA ALA A 78 -5.66 -11.99 -1.67
C ALA A 78 -6.21 -13.29 -1.06
N GLN A 79 -5.36 -14.09 -0.42
CA GLN A 79 -5.76 -15.28 0.32
C GLN A 79 -6.29 -14.97 1.73
N ASP A 80 -6.04 -13.77 2.24
CA ASP A 80 -6.51 -13.34 3.55
C ASP A 80 -7.95 -12.83 3.47
N THR A 81 -8.82 -13.32 4.35
CA THR A 81 -10.24 -12.95 4.41
C THR A 81 -10.50 -11.61 5.10
N ASP A 82 -9.48 -11.03 5.75
CA ASP A 82 -9.60 -9.74 6.42
C ASP A 82 -9.87 -8.61 5.40
N PRO A 83 -10.88 -7.75 5.61
CA PRO A 83 -11.18 -6.67 4.67
C PRO A 83 -10.03 -5.67 4.53
N ASN A 84 -9.14 -5.56 5.53
CA ASN A 84 -7.95 -4.72 5.46
C ASN A 84 -6.81 -5.36 4.66
N ALA A 85 -6.91 -6.64 4.28
CA ALA A 85 -5.97 -7.27 3.37
C ALA A 85 -6.25 -6.92 1.90
N ALA A 86 -7.47 -6.46 1.58
CA ALA A 86 -7.81 -6.09 0.22
C ALA A 86 -6.96 -4.91 -0.29
N ALA A 87 -6.77 -4.84 -1.60
CA ALA A 87 -6.22 -3.65 -2.24
C ALA A 87 -7.34 -2.65 -2.53
N TYR A 88 -7.02 -1.37 -2.41
CA TYR A 88 -7.92 -0.28 -2.70
C TYR A 88 -7.26 0.72 -3.66
N THR A 89 -8.08 1.46 -4.38
CA THR A 89 -7.65 2.67 -5.10
C THR A 89 -7.81 3.87 -4.17
N ILE A 90 -6.75 4.65 -4.07
CA ILE A 90 -6.67 5.88 -3.29
C ILE A 90 -6.21 7.04 -4.17
N LYS A 91 -6.82 8.21 -3.96
CA LYS A 91 -6.45 9.45 -4.64
C LYS A 91 -5.36 10.16 -3.84
N LEU A 92 -4.12 10.18 -4.32
CA LEU A 92 -3.01 10.85 -3.64
C LEU A 92 -3.07 12.37 -3.84
N ASN A 93 -3.77 13.08 -2.96
CA ASN A 93 -3.67 14.54 -2.83
C ASN A 93 -2.81 14.93 -1.62
N ASP A 94 -2.56 16.22 -1.40
CA ASP A 94 -1.73 16.70 -0.28
C ASP A 94 -2.26 16.28 1.10
N GLU A 95 -3.57 16.27 1.30
CA GLU A 95 -4.20 15.86 2.55
C GLU A 95 -3.99 14.35 2.78
N ILE A 96 -4.23 13.54 1.75
CA ILE A 96 -4.06 12.08 1.81
C ILE A 96 -2.60 11.71 2.05
N ILE A 97 -1.65 12.37 1.39
CA ILE A 97 -0.21 12.11 1.60
C ILE A 97 0.17 12.41 3.05
N LYS A 98 -0.37 13.48 3.66
CA LYS A 98 -0.15 13.78 5.08
C LYS A 98 -0.70 12.67 5.98
N ILE A 99 -1.92 12.20 5.71
CA ILE A 99 -2.54 11.10 6.47
C ILE A 99 -1.73 9.80 6.35
N ILE A 100 -1.24 9.48 5.15
CA ILE A 100 -0.36 8.32 4.90
C ILE A 100 0.93 8.46 5.72
N ARG A 101 1.58 9.63 5.69
CA ARG A 101 2.83 9.89 6.43
C ARG A 101 2.68 9.94 7.95
N GLN A 102 1.46 10.13 8.46
CA GLN A 102 1.18 9.99 9.90
C GLN A 102 1.25 8.53 10.36
N PHE A 103 1.10 7.57 9.45
CA PHE A 103 1.35 6.17 9.76
C PHE A 103 2.86 5.92 9.83
N ASN A 104 3.34 5.45 10.98
CA ASN A 104 4.75 5.13 11.14
C ASN A 104 5.00 3.61 11.08
N PRO A 105 5.41 3.06 9.92
CA PRO A 105 5.59 1.62 9.77
C PRO A 105 6.81 1.07 10.52
N THR A 106 7.80 1.91 10.90
CA THR A 106 8.97 1.46 11.67
C THR A 106 8.70 1.29 13.15
N ALA A 107 7.64 1.90 13.69
CA ALA A 107 7.22 1.72 15.09
C ALA A 107 6.45 0.41 15.34
N LEU A 108 6.22 -0.38 14.28
CA LEU A 108 5.49 -1.66 14.34
C LEU A 108 6.41 -2.88 14.25
N ALA A 109 7.74 -2.65 14.18
CA ALA A 109 8.77 -3.67 14.07
C ALA A 109 9.26 -4.16 15.43
#